data_AF-A0A496AY41-F1
#
_entry.id   AF-A0A496AY41-F1
#
_cell.length_a   1.000
_cell.length_b   1.000
_cell.length_c   1.000
_cell.angle_alpha   90.00
_cell.angle_beta   90.00
_cell.angle_gamma   90.00
#
_symmetry.space_group_name_H-M   'P 1'
#
loop_
_entity.id
_entity.type
_entity.pdbx_description
1 polymer ?
#
loop_
_entity_poly.entity_id
_entity_poly.type
_entity_poly.pdbx_seq_one_letter_code
_entity_poly.pdbx_strand_id
1 'polypeptide(L)'
;AHHLFLNEAKLSAISLAIYFAAILLQPESDLKVLALDDVLIGLDMSNRLPVLDILATYFPNHQIFLTTYDKVWYEVVKQRTSEKEWKYAEFYFAKTDEYEIPVYVEGKAYLDKAREFLTANDYKACAIYLRTAFEEAIKKFCNKKRLRVRYRSEPNKLDSRDFWEAIKIANQNPTILEKSLMSDIELYRSRILNPLSHATIANTPRKEIEDAIKAVEQLKTALG
;
A
#
# COMPACT_ATOMS: atom_id res chain seq x y z
N ALA A 1 45.43 3.01 18.98
CA ALA A 1 44.13 2.74 19.63
C ALA A 1 43.03 3.06 18.64
N HIS A 2 42.36 2.05 18.08
CA HIS A 2 41.14 2.28 17.32
C HIS A 2 40.04 2.59 18.33
N HIS A 3 39.57 3.84 18.36
CA HIS A 3 38.41 4.17 19.17
C HIS A 3 37.20 3.39 18.63
N LEU A 4 36.66 2.49 19.44
CA LEU A 4 35.40 1.76 19.21
C LEU A 4 34.22 2.73 19.37
N PHE A 5 34.09 3.71 18.47
CA PHE A 5 32.90 4.54 18.40
C PHE A 5 31.80 3.77 17.68
N LEU A 6 30.69 3.52 18.39
CA LEU A 6 29.45 3.09 17.76
C LEU A 6 28.90 4.27 16.96
N ASN A 7 28.46 4.02 15.74
CA ASN A 7 27.75 5.03 14.97
C ASN A 7 26.33 5.22 15.53
N GLU A 8 25.69 6.32 15.13
CA GLU A 8 24.36 6.70 15.61
C GLU A 8 23.31 5.60 15.40
N ALA A 9 23.30 4.97 14.20
CA ALA A 9 22.38 3.87 13.91
C ALA A 9 22.53 2.70 14.91
N LYS A 10 23.77 2.30 15.24
CA LYS A 10 24.02 1.24 16.23
C LYS A 10 23.60 1.65 17.63
N LEU A 11 23.83 2.90 18.02
CA LEU A 11 23.38 3.43 19.31
C LEU A 11 21.85 3.43 19.42
N SER A 12 21.14 3.84 18.35
CA SER A 12 19.68 3.79 18.29
C SER A 12 19.15 2.36 18.37
N ALA A 13 19.76 1.41 17.66
CA ALA A 13 19.37 0.01 17.71
C ALA A 13 19.57 -0.60 19.11
N ILE A 14 20.69 -0.31 19.78
CA ILE A 14 20.94 -0.76 21.16
C ILE A 14 19.93 -0.13 22.11
N SER A 15 19.66 1.17 21.97
CA SER A 15 18.69 1.88 22.82
C SER A 15 17.29 1.29 22.69
N LEU A 16 16.85 0.98 21.47
CA LEU A 16 15.59 0.28 21.22
C LEU A 16 15.56 -1.11 21.83
N ALA A 17 16.64 -1.88 21.70
CA ALA A 17 16.73 -3.22 22.28
C ALA A 17 16.62 -3.17 23.81
N ILE A 18 17.31 -2.23 24.45
CA ILE A 18 17.23 -2.03 25.91
C ILE A 18 15.82 -1.58 26.31
N TYR A 19 15.21 -0.66 25.56
CA TYR A 19 13.84 -0.19 25.80
C TYR A 19 12.82 -1.34 25.73
N PHE A 20 12.87 -2.15 24.68
CA PHE A 20 12.01 -3.32 24.53
C PHE A 20 12.24 -4.36 25.64
N ALA A 21 13.50 -4.64 25.99
CA ALA A 21 13.82 -5.54 27.10
C ALA A 21 13.26 -5.02 28.43
N ALA A 22 13.35 -3.71 28.69
CA ALA A 22 12.82 -3.10 29.90
C ALA A 22 11.29 -3.26 30.00
N ILE A 23 10.55 -3.11 28.90
CA ILE A 23 9.09 -3.34 28.87
C ILE A 23 8.78 -4.81 29.19
N LEU A 24 9.51 -5.76 28.60
CA LEU A 24 9.28 -7.19 28.84
C LEU A 24 9.58 -7.63 30.28
N LEU A 25 10.43 -6.90 30.99
CA LEU A 25 10.78 -7.16 32.39
C LEU A 25 9.81 -6.49 33.39
N GLN A 26 8.93 -5.61 32.93
CA GLN A 26 7.93 -5.01 33.81
C GLN A 26 6.92 -6.07 34.27
N PRO A 27 6.37 -5.93 35.50
CA PRO A 27 5.26 -6.77 35.95
C PRO A 27 4.09 -6.72 34.98
N GLU A 28 3.31 -7.80 34.90
CA GLU A 28 2.14 -7.82 34.03
C GLU A 28 1.15 -6.70 34.38
N SER A 29 0.65 -6.05 33.33
CA SER A 29 -0.38 -5.00 33.38
C SER A 29 -1.53 -5.42 32.47
N ASP A 30 -2.76 -5.09 32.88
CA ASP A 30 -3.96 -5.26 32.05
C ASP A 30 -3.93 -4.35 30.82
N LEU A 31 -3.27 -3.19 30.93
CA LEU A 31 -3.07 -2.25 29.83
C LEU A 31 -1.66 -2.42 29.25
N LYS A 32 -1.58 -2.98 28.04
CA LYS A 32 -0.33 -3.22 27.29
C LYS A 32 -0.30 -2.34 26.04
N VAL A 33 0.13 -1.08 26.19
CA VAL A 33 0.25 -0.12 25.06
C VAL A 33 1.72 0.16 24.78
N LEU A 34 2.09 0.14 23.51
CA LEU A 34 3.43 0.48 23.03
C LEU A 34 3.33 1.58 21.96
N ALA A 35 3.74 2.80 22.31
CA ALA A 35 3.74 3.93 21.38
C ALA A 35 5.18 4.24 20.94
N LEU A 36 5.43 4.14 19.65
CA LEU A 36 6.73 4.31 19.00
C LEU A 36 6.64 5.46 18.01
N ASP A 37 7.10 6.64 18.43
CA ASP A 37 7.08 7.83 17.59
C ASP A 37 8.45 8.10 16.98
N ASP A 38 8.54 7.96 15.66
CA ASP A 38 9.71 8.33 14.86
C ASP A 38 11.03 7.64 15.30
N VAL A 39 10.91 6.54 16.05
CA VAL A 39 12.04 5.87 16.72
C VAL A 39 13.04 5.21 15.76
N LEU A 40 12.68 5.09 14.47
CA LEU A 40 13.45 4.35 13.47
C LEU A 40 14.18 5.24 12.46
N ILE A 41 14.05 6.58 12.52
CA ILE A 41 14.61 7.49 11.51
C ILE A 41 16.12 7.32 11.34
N GLY A 42 16.86 7.18 12.45
CA GLY A 42 18.31 7.03 12.44
C GLY A 42 18.82 5.65 12.01
N LEU A 43 17.92 4.69 11.73
CA LEU A 43 18.27 3.35 11.27
C LEU A 43 18.18 3.25 9.74
N ASP A 44 19.10 2.48 9.15
CA ASP A 44 18.96 2.05 7.76
C ASP A 44 17.80 1.04 7.59
N MET A 45 17.32 0.87 6.36
CA MET A 45 16.19 -0.04 6.06
C MET A 45 16.44 -1.49 6.50
N SER A 46 17.68 -1.97 6.39
CA SER A 46 18.07 -3.31 6.84
C SER A 46 17.89 -3.52 8.34
N ASN A 47 18.00 -2.45 9.14
CA ASN A 47 17.80 -2.48 10.59
C ASN A 47 16.36 -2.10 11.01
N ARG A 48 15.61 -1.34 10.19
CA ARG A 48 14.19 -1.04 10.46
C ARG A 48 13.30 -2.26 10.32
N LEU A 49 13.53 -3.08 9.30
CA LEU A 49 12.71 -4.27 9.02
C LEU A 49 12.69 -5.27 10.19
N PRO A 50 13.83 -5.67 10.78
CA PRO A 50 13.84 -6.55 11.96
C PRO A 50 13.01 -6.05 13.14
N VAL A 51 12.81 -4.73 13.29
CA VAL A 51 11.98 -4.20 14.39
C VAL A 51 10.53 -4.65 14.26
N LEU A 52 9.98 -4.75 13.05
CA LEU A 52 8.62 -5.27 12.85
C LEU A 52 8.51 -6.74 13.29
N ASP A 53 9.55 -7.54 13.04
CA ASP A 53 9.59 -8.94 13.47
C ASP A 53 9.69 -9.05 14.99
N ILE A 54 10.48 -8.17 15.63
CA ILE A 54 10.58 -8.08 17.09
C ILE A 54 9.21 -7.72 17.70
N LEU A 55 8.52 -6.73 17.14
CA LEU A 55 7.20 -6.31 17.60
C LEU A 55 6.19 -7.45 17.50
N ALA A 56 6.14 -8.15 16.36
CA ALA A 56 5.23 -9.29 16.18
C ALA A 56 5.56 -10.48 17.11
N THR A 57 6.85 -10.73 17.36
CA THR A 57 7.30 -11.91 18.14
C THR A 57 7.16 -11.70 19.65
N TYR A 58 7.60 -10.55 20.15
CA TYR A 58 7.73 -10.31 21.59
C TYR A 58 6.58 -9.47 22.17
N PHE A 59 5.84 -8.74 21.32
CA PHE A 59 4.76 -7.88 21.76
C PHE A 59 3.39 -8.25 21.14
N PRO A 60 3.02 -9.54 20.95
CA PRO A 60 1.78 -9.92 20.27
C PRO A 60 0.51 -9.49 21.03
N ASN A 61 0.61 -9.28 22.34
CA ASN A 61 -0.49 -8.85 23.21
C ASN A 61 -0.49 -7.35 23.50
N HIS A 62 0.40 -6.57 22.86
CA HIS A 62 0.42 -5.12 23.03
C HIS A 62 -0.39 -4.45 21.92
N GLN A 63 -1.11 -3.39 22.26
CA GLN A 63 -1.60 -2.43 21.28
C GLN A 63 -0.45 -1.51 20.87
N ILE A 64 -0.01 -1.64 19.62
CA ILE A 64 1.14 -0.92 19.10
C ILE A 64 0.67 0.28 18.27
N PHE A 65 1.17 1.46 18.61
CA PHE A 65 1.09 2.66 17.79
C PHE A 65 2.48 2.94 17.23
N LEU A 66 2.64 2.89 15.91
CA LEU A 66 3.88 3.21 15.22
C LEU A 66 3.65 4.43 14.34
N THR A 67 4.19 5.57 14.75
CA THR A 67 4.11 6.84 14.01
C THR A 67 5.44 7.17 13.37
N THR A 68 5.38 7.75 12.17
CA THR A 68 6.56 8.09 11.38
C THR A 68 6.26 9.25 10.44
N TYR A 69 7.20 10.18 10.25
CA TYR A 69 7.13 11.14 9.15
C TYR A 69 7.60 10.56 7.82
N ASP A 70 8.39 9.48 7.85
CA ASP A 70 8.93 8.84 6.66
C ASP A 70 7.85 8.07 5.88
N LYS A 71 7.37 8.68 4.80
CA LYS A 71 6.33 8.12 3.93
C LYS A 71 6.78 6.82 3.25
N VAL A 72 8.06 6.68 2.91
CA VAL A 72 8.57 5.45 2.28
C VAL A 72 8.50 4.31 3.29
N TRP A 73 8.93 4.55 4.53
CA TRP A 73 8.84 3.56 5.60
C TRP A 73 7.38 3.17 5.88
N TYR A 74 6.46 4.14 5.96
CA TYR A 74 5.02 3.86 6.10
C TYR A 74 4.49 2.90 5.02
N GLU A 75 4.82 3.13 3.74
CA GLU A 75 4.38 2.25 2.65
C GLU A 75 5.03 0.86 2.74
N VAL A 76 6.29 0.77 3.18
CA VAL A 76 6.97 -0.51 3.42
C VAL A 76 6.31 -1.30 4.55
N VAL A 77 5.98 -0.65 5.68
CA VAL A 77 5.23 -1.28 6.78
C VAL A 77 3.91 -1.81 6.25
N LYS A 78 3.12 -0.96 5.56
CA LYS A 78 1.81 -1.33 5.00
C LYS A 78 1.87 -2.53 4.03
N GLN A 79 2.96 -2.67 3.28
CA GLN A 79 3.16 -3.82 2.39
C GLN A 79 3.54 -5.11 3.13
N ARG A 80 4.22 -4.98 4.28
CA ARG A 80 4.70 -6.12 5.07
C ARG A 80 3.69 -6.60 6.11
N THR A 81 2.81 -5.72 6.57
CA THR A 81 1.75 -6.02 7.55
C THR A 81 0.39 -6.21 6.87
N SER A 82 -0.55 -6.83 7.59
CA SER A 82 -1.91 -7.07 7.08
C SER A 82 -2.90 -6.05 7.61
N GLU A 83 -3.88 -5.63 6.78
CA GLU A 83 -5.04 -4.83 7.22
C GLU A 83 -5.91 -5.55 8.28
N LYS A 84 -5.74 -6.87 8.47
CA LYS A 84 -6.40 -7.62 9.54
C LYS A 84 -5.82 -7.31 10.92
N GLU A 85 -4.53 -6.98 10.97
CA GLU A 85 -3.77 -6.80 12.21
C GLU A 85 -3.44 -5.32 12.46
N TRP A 86 -3.25 -4.56 11.37
CA TRP A 86 -2.82 -3.17 11.41
C TRP A 86 -3.86 -2.25 10.78
N LYS A 87 -4.10 -1.12 11.45
CA LYS A 87 -4.80 0.02 10.88
C LYS A 87 -3.78 1.03 10.38
N TYR A 88 -4.02 1.58 9.20
CA TYR A 88 -3.15 2.59 8.60
C TYR A 88 -3.88 3.92 8.58
N ALA A 89 -3.17 4.99 8.92
CA ALA A 89 -3.72 6.34 8.85
C ALA A 89 -2.61 7.33 8.52
N GLU A 90 -2.99 8.41 7.88
CA GLU A 90 -2.14 9.54 7.56
C GLU A 90 -2.69 10.79 8.25
N PHE A 91 -1.79 11.62 8.76
CA PHE A 91 -2.13 12.93 9.31
C PHE A 91 -1.60 14.01 8.35
N TYR A 92 -2.47 14.93 7.96
CA TYR A 92 -2.12 16.10 7.16
C TYR A 92 -2.45 17.38 7.93
N PHE A 93 -1.98 18.52 7.44
CA PHE A 93 -2.37 19.83 7.94
C PHE A 93 -3.35 20.46 6.96
N ALA A 94 -4.51 20.91 7.45
CA ALA A 94 -5.35 21.87 6.74
C ALA A 94 -5.18 23.24 7.38
N LYS A 95 -5.10 24.27 6.54
CA LYS A 95 -5.09 25.66 7.01
C LYS A 95 -6.52 26.16 7.11
N THR A 96 -6.86 26.69 8.27
CA THR A 96 -7.93 27.68 8.42
C THR A 96 -7.32 29.07 8.30
N ASP A 97 -8.15 30.11 8.27
CA ASP A 97 -7.68 31.50 8.17
C ASP A 97 -6.79 31.92 9.36
N GLU A 98 -6.85 31.21 10.50
CA GLU A 98 -6.18 31.59 11.75
C GLU A 98 -5.18 30.54 12.29
N TYR A 99 -5.39 29.25 12.02
CA TYR A 99 -4.54 28.18 12.55
C TYR A 99 -4.55 26.92 11.69
N GLU A 100 -3.55 26.07 11.90
CA GLU A 100 -3.46 24.74 11.29
C GLU A 100 -4.25 23.73 12.12
N ILE A 101 -5.06 22.92 11.44
CA ILE A 101 -5.79 21.81 12.06
C ILE A 101 -5.28 20.47 11.50
N PRO A 102 -5.09 19.44 12.36
CA PRO A 102 -4.72 18.12 11.89
C PRO A 102 -5.92 17.47 11.19
N VAL A 103 -5.69 16.96 9.99
CA VAL A 103 -6.64 16.17 9.22
C VAL A 103 -6.22 14.72 9.31
N TYR A 104 -7.03 13.93 10.02
CA TYR A 104 -6.91 12.48 10.04
C TYR A 104 -7.51 11.88 8.78
N VAL A 105 -6.71 11.12 8.04
CA VAL A 105 -7.15 10.36 6.87
C VAL A 105 -6.83 8.90 7.12
N GLU A 106 -7.87 8.12 7.43
CA GLU A 106 -7.73 6.66 7.49
C GLU A 106 -7.28 6.13 6.12
N GLY A 107 -6.33 5.21 6.13
CA GLY A 107 -5.67 4.66 4.96
C GLY A 107 -6.61 3.80 4.12
N LYS A 108 -7.45 4.45 3.31
CA LYS A 108 -8.40 3.78 2.41
C LYS A 108 -7.71 3.08 1.25
N ALA A 109 -8.29 1.97 0.80
CA ALA A 109 -7.84 1.31 -0.42
C ALA A 109 -8.02 2.26 -1.61
N TYR A 110 -7.16 2.13 -2.64
CA TYR A 110 -7.24 2.99 -3.82
C TYR A 110 -8.61 2.94 -4.53
N LEU A 111 -9.35 1.82 -4.44
CA LEU A 111 -10.72 1.74 -4.95
C LEU A 111 -11.70 2.61 -4.17
N ASP A 112 -11.56 2.69 -2.85
CA ASP A 112 -12.44 3.52 -2.03
C ASP A 112 -12.15 5.01 -2.26
N LYS A 113 -10.87 5.38 -2.40
CA LYS A 113 -10.50 6.73 -2.87
C LYS A 113 -11.12 7.03 -4.23
N ALA A 114 -11.09 6.10 -5.18
CA ALA A 114 -11.74 6.30 -6.48
C ALA A 114 -13.25 6.54 -6.34
N ARG A 115 -13.95 5.79 -5.48
CA ARG A 115 -15.38 5.97 -5.20
C ARG A 115 -15.71 7.34 -4.57
N GLU A 116 -14.83 7.85 -3.71
CA GLU A 116 -15.00 9.20 -3.13
C GLU A 116 -14.93 10.28 -4.19
N PHE A 117 -13.92 10.26 -5.05
CA PHE A 117 -13.79 11.22 -6.14
C PHE A 117 -14.91 11.10 -7.18
N LEU A 118 -15.41 9.87 -7.42
CA LEU A 118 -16.61 9.67 -8.22
C LEU A 118 -17.84 10.36 -7.61
N THR A 119 -18.00 10.27 -6.28
CA THR A 119 -19.11 10.92 -5.55
C THR A 119 -18.96 12.44 -5.55
N ALA A 120 -17.73 12.95 -5.49
CA ALA A 120 -17.40 14.37 -5.62
C ALA A 120 -17.46 14.91 -7.07
N ASN A 121 -17.82 14.07 -8.05
CA ASN A 121 -17.81 14.38 -9.49
C ASN A 121 -16.42 14.80 -10.05
N ASP A 122 -15.33 14.47 -9.37
CA ASP A 122 -13.96 14.61 -9.90
C ASP A 122 -13.55 13.33 -10.62
N TYR A 123 -13.99 13.21 -11.87
CA TYR A 123 -13.71 12.04 -12.70
C TYR A 123 -12.23 11.85 -13.01
N LYS A 124 -11.44 12.93 -13.03
CA LYS A 124 -10.01 12.88 -13.31
C LYS A 124 -9.27 12.24 -12.14
N ALA A 125 -9.51 12.70 -10.91
CA ALA A 125 -8.95 12.10 -9.72
C ALA A 125 -9.42 10.64 -9.55
N CYS A 126 -10.71 10.37 -9.79
CA CYS A 126 -11.27 9.03 -9.77
C CYS A 126 -10.50 8.07 -10.71
N ALA A 127 -10.27 8.48 -11.96
CA ALA A 127 -9.54 7.66 -12.95
C ALA A 127 -8.09 7.38 -12.53
N ILE A 128 -7.41 8.34 -11.92
CA ILE A 128 -6.04 8.17 -11.40
C ILE A 128 -6.02 7.09 -10.32
N TYR A 129 -6.88 7.20 -9.30
CA TYR A 129 -6.93 6.24 -8.20
C TYR A 129 -7.40 4.85 -8.67
N LEU A 130 -8.37 4.79 -9.59
CA LEU A 130 -8.83 3.54 -10.18
C LEU A 130 -7.71 2.84 -10.97
N ARG A 131 -6.90 3.60 -11.71
CA ARG A 131 -5.72 3.06 -12.40
C ARG A 131 -4.70 2.50 -11.42
N THR A 132 -4.37 3.24 -10.35
CA THR A 132 -3.45 2.74 -9.32
C THR A 132 -3.98 1.45 -8.69
N ALA A 133 -5.29 1.39 -8.40
CA ALA A 133 -5.94 0.18 -7.89
C ALA A 133 -5.85 -1.01 -8.85
N PHE A 134 -6.03 -0.77 -10.15
CA PHE A 134 -5.90 -1.78 -11.20
C PHE A 134 -4.47 -2.31 -11.32
N GLU A 135 -3.48 -1.41 -11.39
CA GLU A 135 -2.07 -1.77 -11.47
C GLU A 135 -1.62 -2.60 -10.27
N GLU A 136 -2.09 -2.25 -9.07
CA GLU A 136 -1.86 -3.04 -7.87
C GLU A 136 -2.50 -4.43 -7.96
N ALA A 137 -3.76 -4.51 -8.42
CA ALA A 137 -4.50 -5.76 -8.53
C ALA A 137 -3.82 -6.74 -9.50
N ILE A 138 -3.43 -6.31 -10.70
CA ILE A 138 -2.78 -7.18 -11.69
C ILE A 138 -1.38 -7.63 -11.23
N LYS A 139 -0.62 -6.77 -10.55
CA LYS A 139 0.70 -7.14 -10.00
C LYS A 139 0.55 -8.20 -8.91
N LYS A 140 -0.41 -8.02 -7.98
CA LYS A 140 -0.75 -9.02 -6.96
C LYS A 140 -1.23 -10.32 -7.60
N PHE A 141 -2.02 -10.26 -8.67
CA PHE A 141 -2.49 -11.43 -9.42
C PHE A 141 -1.33 -12.26 -9.97
N CYS A 142 -0.45 -11.60 -10.72
CA CYS A 142 0.72 -12.25 -11.31
C CYS A 142 1.61 -12.88 -10.24
N ASN A 143 1.83 -12.19 -9.11
CA ASN A 143 2.63 -12.73 -8.01
C ASN A 143 1.97 -13.96 -7.37
N LYS A 144 0.69 -13.87 -6.99
CA LYS A 144 -0.05 -14.96 -6.32
C LYS A 144 -0.17 -16.21 -7.19
N LYS A 145 -0.39 -16.04 -8.49
CA LYS A 145 -0.48 -17.14 -9.47
C LYS A 145 0.87 -17.55 -10.07
N ARG A 146 1.98 -16.90 -9.67
CA ARG A 146 3.34 -17.14 -10.17
C ARG A 146 3.43 -17.08 -11.70
N LEU A 147 2.77 -16.10 -12.31
CA LEU A 147 2.71 -15.95 -13.76
C LEU A 147 4.06 -15.48 -14.33
N ARG A 148 4.39 -15.95 -15.53
CA ARG A 148 5.59 -15.51 -16.26
C ARG A 148 5.32 -14.15 -16.89
N VAL A 149 5.91 -13.10 -16.31
CA VAL A 149 5.88 -11.74 -16.85
C VAL A 149 7.19 -11.46 -17.60
N ARG A 150 7.14 -10.63 -18.64
CA ARG A 150 8.32 -10.21 -19.39
C ARG A 150 9.35 -9.60 -18.44
N TYR A 151 10.59 -10.09 -18.49
CA TYR A 151 11.69 -9.50 -17.74
C TYR A 151 12.15 -8.19 -18.40
N ARG A 152 12.42 -7.17 -17.59
CA ARG A 152 13.14 -5.95 -17.98
C ARG A 152 14.23 -5.70 -16.95
N SER A 153 15.42 -5.33 -17.42
CA SER A 153 16.56 -4.99 -16.56
C SER A 153 16.28 -3.80 -15.64
N GLU A 154 15.42 -2.89 -16.08
CA GLU A 154 14.96 -1.73 -15.33
C GLU A 154 13.50 -1.94 -14.87
N PRO A 155 13.24 -2.22 -13.57
CA PRO A 155 11.91 -2.54 -13.07
C PRO A 155 10.88 -1.42 -13.24
N ASN A 156 11.33 -0.16 -13.22
CA ASN A 156 10.49 1.03 -13.44
C ASN A 156 9.96 1.14 -14.88
N LYS A 157 10.50 0.37 -15.83
CA LYS A 157 10.02 0.31 -17.22
C LYS A 157 8.95 -0.77 -17.45
N LEU A 158 8.61 -1.56 -16.43
CA LEU A 158 7.49 -2.52 -16.50
C LEU A 158 6.17 -1.77 -16.43
N ASP A 159 5.33 -1.95 -17.45
CA ASP A 159 4.02 -1.31 -17.55
C ASP A 159 2.91 -2.31 -17.18
N SER A 160 1.77 -1.78 -16.75
CA SER A 160 0.49 -2.47 -16.59
C SER A 160 0.15 -3.42 -17.75
N ARG A 161 0.51 -3.03 -18.98
CA ARG A 161 0.37 -3.87 -20.18
C ARG A 161 1.14 -5.18 -20.08
N ASP A 162 2.39 -5.15 -19.64
CA ASP A 162 3.24 -6.35 -19.54
C ASP A 162 2.62 -7.38 -18.56
N PHE A 163 2.03 -6.91 -17.46
CA PHE A 163 1.31 -7.76 -16.50
C PHE A 163 -0.01 -8.29 -17.07
N TRP A 164 -0.80 -7.44 -17.73
CA TRP A 164 -2.08 -7.87 -18.31
C TRP A 164 -1.90 -8.90 -19.42
N GLU A 165 -0.90 -8.75 -20.28
CA GLU A 165 -0.58 -9.75 -21.30
C GLU A 165 -0.24 -11.11 -20.68
N ALA A 166 0.50 -11.13 -19.57
CA ALA A 166 0.79 -12.38 -18.85
C ALA A 166 -0.49 -13.04 -18.30
N ILE A 167 -1.44 -12.24 -17.79
CA ILE A 167 -2.75 -12.73 -17.34
C ILE A 167 -3.54 -13.31 -18.51
N LYS A 168 -3.57 -12.64 -19.67
CA LYS A 168 -4.25 -13.15 -20.87
C LYS A 168 -3.71 -14.50 -21.32
N ILE A 169 -2.40 -14.63 -21.41
CA ILE A 169 -1.75 -15.89 -21.80
C ILE A 169 -2.09 -16.98 -20.79
N ALA A 170 -1.99 -16.68 -19.49
CA ALA A 170 -2.32 -17.64 -18.44
C ALA A 170 -3.80 -18.04 -18.45
N ASN A 171 -4.71 -17.14 -18.85
CA ASN A 171 -6.14 -17.41 -18.89
C ASN A 171 -6.58 -18.31 -20.06
N GLN A 172 -5.69 -18.58 -21.03
CA GLN A 172 -6.01 -19.45 -22.17
C GLN A 172 -6.14 -20.92 -21.74
N ASN A 173 -5.34 -21.38 -20.78
CA ASN A 173 -5.38 -22.77 -20.33
C ASN A 173 -4.64 -22.96 -18.97
N PRO A 174 -5.33 -23.24 -17.85
CA PRO A 174 -6.78 -23.25 -17.63
C PRO A 174 -7.39 -21.84 -17.51
N THR A 175 -8.71 -21.71 -17.66
CA THR A 175 -9.41 -20.43 -17.42
C THR A 175 -9.34 -20.06 -15.94
N ILE A 176 -8.69 -18.93 -15.64
CA ILE A 176 -8.47 -18.38 -14.29
C ILE A 176 -9.47 -17.24 -13.99
N LEU A 177 -9.89 -16.50 -15.02
CA LEU A 177 -10.83 -15.39 -14.99
C LEU A 177 -11.94 -15.61 -16.03
N GLU A 178 -13.16 -15.23 -15.66
CA GLU A 178 -14.30 -15.30 -16.57
C GLU A 178 -14.06 -14.46 -17.84
N LYS A 179 -14.55 -14.96 -18.98
CA LYS A 179 -14.36 -14.30 -20.27
C LYS A 179 -15.01 -12.92 -20.32
N SER A 180 -16.17 -12.75 -19.68
CA SER A 180 -16.86 -11.47 -19.50
C SER A 180 -15.97 -10.43 -18.82
N LEU A 181 -15.41 -10.79 -17.66
CA LEU A 181 -14.52 -9.93 -16.88
C LEU A 181 -13.26 -9.53 -17.66
N MET A 182 -12.69 -10.46 -18.44
CA MET A 182 -11.54 -10.15 -19.30
C MET A 182 -11.89 -9.10 -20.36
N SER A 183 -13.04 -9.23 -21.02
CA SER A 183 -13.52 -8.27 -22.01
C SER A 183 -13.81 -6.90 -21.41
N ASP A 184 -14.43 -6.86 -20.24
CA ASP A 184 -14.72 -5.62 -19.51
C ASP A 184 -13.43 -4.87 -19.15
N ILE A 185 -12.45 -5.59 -18.58
CA ILE A 185 -11.16 -4.99 -18.23
C ILE A 185 -10.43 -4.49 -19.47
N GLU A 186 -10.47 -5.20 -20.60
CA GLU A 186 -9.87 -4.71 -21.85
C GLU A 186 -10.51 -3.43 -22.35
N LEU A 187 -11.85 -3.36 -22.31
CA LEU A 187 -12.60 -2.16 -22.67
C LEU A 187 -12.16 -0.97 -21.81
N TYR A 188 -12.20 -1.11 -20.49
CA TYR A 188 -11.87 -0.03 -19.56
C TYR A 188 -10.37 0.30 -19.52
N ARG A 189 -9.49 -0.66 -19.80
CA ARG A 189 -8.06 -0.41 -19.91
C ARG A 189 -7.77 0.58 -21.03
N SER A 190 -8.41 0.42 -22.18
CA SER A 190 -8.20 1.31 -23.32
C SER A 190 -8.73 2.73 -23.07
N ARG A 191 -9.88 2.86 -22.40
CA ARG A 191 -10.60 4.13 -22.22
C ARG A 191 -10.16 4.91 -20.98
N ILE A 192 -9.96 4.24 -19.85
CA ILE A 192 -9.83 4.87 -18.53
C ILE A 192 -8.46 4.57 -17.89
N LEU A 193 -7.97 3.32 -17.97
CA LEU A 193 -6.80 2.89 -17.18
C LEU A 193 -5.44 3.11 -17.89
N ASN A 194 -5.43 3.55 -19.15
CA ASN A 194 -4.21 3.78 -19.93
C ASN A 194 -3.76 5.25 -19.88
N PRO A 195 -2.50 5.57 -19.54
CA PRO A 195 -1.95 6.93 -19.46
C PRO A 195 -2.12 7.78 -20.73
N LEU A 196 -2.15 7.16 -21.91
CA LEU A 196 -2.25 7.90 -23.17
C LEU A 196 -3.64 8.48 -23.43
N SER A 197 -4.62 8.15 -22.60
CA SER A 197 -6.04 8.52 -22.75
C SER A 197 -6.45 9.76 -21.95
N HIS A 198 -5.51 10.59 -21.47
CA HIS A 198 -5.84 11.76 -20.63
C HIS A 198 -6.86 12.74 -21.24
N ALA A 199 -6.93 12.84 -22.58
CA ALA A 199 -7.88 13.69 -23.29
C ALA A 199 -9.32 13.12 -23.29
N THR A 200 -9.50 11.80 -23.15
CA THR A 200 -10.81 11.12 -23.27
C THR A 200 -11.55 10.99 -21.93
N ILE A 201 -10.86 11.13 -20.80
CA ILE A 201 -11.46 11.03 -19.45
C ILE A 201 -12.51 12.13 -19.22
N ALA A 202 -12.31 13.33 -19.79
CA ALA A 202 -13.22 14.46 -19.64
C ALA A 202 -14.64 14.19 -20.19
N ASN A 203 -14.76 13.27 -21.16
CA ASN A 203 -16.04 12.93 -21.81
C ASN A 203 -16.53 11.52 -21.44
N THR A 204 -15.91 10.86 -20.47
CA THR A 204 -16.31 9.49 -20.09
C THR A 204 -17.59 9.54 -19.25
N PRO A 205 -18.67 8.83 -19.64
CA PRO A 205 -19.90 8.80 -18.85
C PRO A 205 -19.66 8.23 -17.46
N ARG A 206 -20.29 8.80 -16.43
CA ARG A 206 -20.21 8.34 -15.04
C ARG A 206 -20.42 6.83 -14.90
N LYS A 207 -21.37 6.28 -15.65
CA LYS A 207 -21.69 4.85 -15.67
C LYS A 207 -20.51 3.98 -16.12
N GLU A 208 -19.72 4.42 -17.10
CA GLU A 208 -18.52 3.68 -17.54
C GLU A 208 -17.45 3.65 -16.45
N ILE A 209 -17.33 4.72 -15.65
CA ILE A 209 -16.40 4.77 -14.51
C ILE A 209 -16.88 3.83 -13.40
N GLU A 210 -18.19 3.82 -13.10
CA GLU A 210 -18.80 2.91 -12.12
C GLU A 210 -18.59 1.44 -12.52
N ASP A 211 -18.81 1.11 -13.79
CA ASP A 211 -18.62 -0.26 -14.28
C ASP A 211 -17.14 -0.65 -14.33
N ALA A 212 -16.23 0.30 -14.59
CA ALA A 212 -14.79 0.08 -14.47
C ALA A 212 -14.36 -0.17 -13.01
N ILE A 213 -14.92 0.55 -12.04
CA ILE A 213 -14.69 0.29 -10.60
C ILE A 213 -15.12 -1.15 -10.25
N LYS A 214 -16.33 -1.56 -10.69
CA LYS A 214 -16.83 -2.93 -10.45
C LYS A 214 -15.94 -3.99 -11.08
N ALA A 215 -15.45 -3.78 -12.31
CA ALA A 215 -14.57 -4.73 -12.97
C ALA A 215 -13.22 -4.89 -12.23
N VAL A 216 -12.63 -3.79 -11.75
CA VAL A 216 -11.40 -3.84 -10.94
C VAL A 216 -11.66 -4.48 -9.57
N GLU A 217 -12.82 -4.26 -8.97
CA GLU A 217 -13.24 -4.92 -7.73
C GLU A 217 -13.39 -6.43 -7.92
N GLN A 218 -14.08 -6.87 -8.98
CA GLN A 218 -14.20 -8.29 -9.34
C GLN A 218 -12.84 -8.93 -9.62
N LEU A 219 -11.93 -8.21 -10.29
CA LEU A 219 -10.55 -8.65 -10.46
C LEU A 219 -9.85 -8.84 -9.11
N LYS A 220 -10.06 -7.91 -8.16
CA LYS A 220 -9.52 -8.04 -6.80
C LYS A 220 -10.14 -9.21 -6.04
N THR A 221 -11.44 -9.45 -6.16
CA THR A 221 -12.09 -10.61 -5.52
C THR A 221 -11.62 -11.92 -6.14
N ALA A 222 -11.37 -11.95 -7.46
CA ALA A 222 -10.80 -13.12 -8.13
C ALA A 222 -9.35 -13.42 -7.71
N LEU A 223 -8.66 -12.48 -7.06
CA LEU A 223 -7.39 -12.76 -6.39
C LEU A 223 -7.58 -13.69 -5.19
N GLY A 224 -8.74 -13.67 -4.53
CA GLY A 224 -9.00 -14.29 -3.23
C GLY A 224 -8.58 -13.39 -2.08
#